data_AF-A0A820S327-F1
#
_entry.id   AF-A0A820S327-F1
#
_cell.length_a   1.000
_cell.length_b   1.000
_cell.length_c   1.000
_cell.angle_alpha   90.00
_cell.angle_beta   90.00
_cell.angle_gamma   90.00
#
_symmetry.space_group_name_H-M   'P 1'
#
loop_
_entity.id
_entity.type
_entity.pdbx_description
1 polymer ?
#
loop_
_entity_poly.entity_id
_entity_poly.type
_entity_poly.pdbx_seq_one_letter_code
_entity_poly.pdbx_strand_id
1 'polypeptide(L)'
;MAIVCLLILIVFALITNLHGLPTARNSSVRQRNPEEIGGHFEGDIVIPLMARSAAMVGDYVRWPNGIVPYTVSSDYNTADQNIIINAMRTLESLTAVNNVLCVQFRPKIASDGQYYITIQNGNGCSSYVSNL
;
A
#
# COMPACT_ATOMS: atom_id res chain seq x y z
N MET A 1 20.34 6.94 62.03
CA MET A 1 20.80 7.26 60.65
C MET A 1 20.98 6.01 59.78
N ALA A 2 21.69 4.97 60.22
CA ALA A 2 21.93 3.76 59.40
C ALA A 2 20.64 3.02 58.98
N ILE A 3 19.65 2.89 59.87
CA ILE A 3 18.38 2.20 59.59
C ILE A 3 17.55 2.93 58.53
N VAL A 4 17.53 4.27 58.58
CA VAL A 4 16.80 5.09 57.60
C VAL A 4 17.43 4.96 56.20
N CYS A 5 18.75 4.90 56.12
CA CYS A 5 19.47 4.70 54.87
C CYS A 5 19.21 3.31 54.26
N LEU A 6 19.16 2.27 55.10
CA LEU A 6 18.84 0.90 54.67
C LEU A 6 17.42 0.80 54.11
N LEU A 7 16.45 1.46 54.74
CA LEU A 7 15.06 1.47 54.28
C LEU A 7 14.91 2.17 52.92
N ILE A 8 15.62 3.29 52.70
CA ILE A 8 15.59 4.01 51.42
C ILE A 8 16.18 3.16 50.29
N LEU A 9 17.27 2.43 50.55
CA LEU A 9 17.90 1.56 49.56
C LEU A 9 17.00 0.36 49.18
N ILE A 10 16.29 -0.21 50.16
CA ILE A 10 15.32 -1.29 49.90
C ILE A 10 14.16 -0.77 49.05
N VAL A 11 13.63 0.42 49.34
CA VAL A 11 12.56 1.04 48.55
C VAL A 11 13.02 1.32 47.12
N PHE A 12 14.23 1.86 46.93
CA PHE A 12 14.77 2.11 45.59
C PHE A 12 14.94 0.81 44.79
N ALA A 13 15.46 -0.25 45.42
CA ALA A 13 15.62 -1.56 44.80
C ALA A 13 14.26 -2.21 44.43
N LEU A 14 13.21 -1.98 45.21
CA LEU A 14 11.86 -2.45 44.90
C LEU A 14 11.24 -1.69 43.73
N ILE A 15 11.51 -0.39 43.59
CA ILE A 15 10.97 0.45 42.50
C ILE A 15 11.69 0.15 41.18
N THR A 16 13.00 -0.13 41.19
CA THR A 16 13.78 -0.46 39.98
C THR A 16 13.55 -1.87 39.44
N ASN A 17 12.74 -2.70 40.11
CA ASN A 17 12.35 -4.02 39.59
C ASN A 17 10.93 -4.04 39.01
N LEU A 18 10.22 -2.90 39.01
CA LEU A 18 8.92 -2.77 38.37
C LEU A 18 9.06 -2.32 36.91
N HIS A 19 9.89 -3.01 36.14
CA HIS A 19 9.98 -2.81 34.70
C HIS A 19 8.91 -3.65 34.00
N GLY A 20 7.86 -2.98 33.55
CA GLY A 20 6.95 -3.48 32.53
C GLY A 20 6.01 -4.59 32.97
N LEU A 21 4.91 -4.24 33.64
CA LEU A 21 3.73 -5.10 33.57
C LEU A 21 3.30 -5.20 32.10
N PRO A 22 3.16 -6.41 31.53
CA PRO A 22 2.50 -6.56 30.25
C PRO A 22 1.07 -6.05 30.44
N THR A 23 0.72 -4.96 29.76
CA THR A 23 -0.67 -4.55 29.66
C THR A 23 -1.39 -5.67 28.92
N ALA A 24 -2.36 -6.30 29.56
CA ALA A 24 -3.24 -7.25 28.89
C ALA A 24 -3.87 -6.50 27.70
N ARG A 25 -3.50 -6.88 26.48
CA ARG A 25 -4.08 -6.31 25.26
C ARG A 25 -5.58 -6.60 25.31
N ASN A 26 -6.38 -5.56 25.54
CA ASN A 26 -7.83 -5.67 25.50
C ASN A 26 -8.26 -5.99 24.06
N SER A 27 -8.52 -7.26 23.78
CA SER A 27 -8.85 -7.82 22.47
C SER A 27 -10.28 -7.51 21.99
N SER A 28 -11.05 -6.72 22.75
CA SER A 28 -12.44 -6.38 22.42
C SER A 28 -12.60 -5.25 21.40
N VAL A 29 -11.54 -4.48 21.11
CA VAL A 29 -11.51 -3.63 19.92
C VAL A 29 -10.91 -4.49 18.81
N ARG A 30 -11.75 -4.97 17.88
CA ARG A 30 -11.25 -5.36 16.55
C ARG A 30 -10.67 -4.10 15.93
N GLN A 31 -9.40 -3.85 16.20
CA GLN A 31 -8.62 -2.78 15.61
C GLN A 31 -8.46 -3.14 14.14
N ARG A 32 -9.46 -2.78 13.33
CA ARG A 32 -9.38 -2.90 11.88
C ARG A 32 -8.23 -2.02 11.42
N ASN A 33 -7.42 -2.50 10.47
CA ASN A 33 -6.33 -1.72 9.90
C ASN A 33 -6.92 -0.42 9.34
N PRO A 34 -6.49 0.77 9.78
CA PRO A 34 -7.01 2.04 9.26
C PRO A 34 -6.94 2.15 7.74
N GLU A 35 -5.96 1.49 7.10
CA GLU A 35 -5.83 1.43 5.64
C GLU A 35 -7.02 0.72 4.96
N GLU A 36 -7.72 -0.15 5.68
CA GLU A 36 -8.84 -0.99 5.19
C GLU A 36 -10.23 -0.39 5.43
N ILE A 37 -10.31 0.82 6.01
CA ILE A 37 -11.57 1.43 6.46
C ILE A 37 -12.02 2.55 5.50
N GLY A 38 -11.32 2.73 4.37
CA GLY A 38 -11.69 3.69 3.33
C GLY A 38 -13.07 3.42 2.71
N GLY A 39 -13.58 4.40 1.93
CA GLY A 39 -14.86 4.29 1.23
C GLY A 39 -14.88 3.28 0.06
N HIS A 40 -13.78 2.55 -0.14
CA HIS A 40 -13.60 1.52 -1.14
C HIS A 40 -13.46 0.14 -0.48
N PHE A 41 -13.56 -0.94 -1.26
CA PHE A 41 -13.32 -2.28 -0.73
C PHE A 41 -11.86 -2.39 -0.30
N GLU A 42 -11.59 -3.03 0.84
CA GLU A 42 -10.24 -3.08 1.43
C GLU A 42 -9.58 -1.69 1.57
N GLY A 43 -10.40 -0.62 1.57
CA GLY A 43 -10.00 0.77 1.70
C GLY A 43 -9.56 1.49 0.42
N ASP A 44 -9.02 0.78 -0.57
CA ASP A 44 -8.45 1.35 -1.80
C ASP A 44 -8.81 0.61 -3.10
N ILE A 45 -9.61 -0.46 -3.05
CA ILE A 45 -10.05 -1.22 -4.22
C ILE A 45 -11.42 -0.72 -4.71
N VAL A 46 -11.42 -0.15 -5.91
CA VAL A 46 -12.64 0.19 -6.62
C VAL A 46 -13.22 -1.09 -7.24
N ILE A 47 -14.18 -1.69 -6.54
CA ILE A 47 -14.89 -2.88 -7.04
C ILE A 47 -15.93 -2.47 -8.10
N PRO A 48 -15.86 -2.98 -9.34
CA PRO A 48 -17.01 -2.92 -10.25
C PRO A 48 -18.14 -3.77 -9.65
N LEU A 49 -19.40 -3.38 -9.86
CA LEU A 49 -20.62 -3.96 -9.25
C LEU A 49 -20.73 -5.52 -9.23
N MET A 50 -19.89 -6.24 -9.99
CA MET A 50 -19.88 -7.70 -10.13
C MET A 50 -18.62 -8.42 -9.60
N ALA A 51 -17.58 -7.73 -9.13
CA ALA A 51 -16.38 -8.38 -8.57
C ALA A 51 -16.50 -8.53 -7.04
N ARG A 52 -16.12 -9.69 -6.49
CA ARG A 52 -16.23 -9.97 -5.04
C ARG A 52 -14.98 -10.62 -4.44
N SER A 53 -13.83 -10.53 -5.11
CA SER A 53 -12.60 -11.18 -4.68
C SER A 53 -11.36 -10.31 -4.91
N ALA A 54 -10.39 -10.43 -3.98
CA ALA A 54 -9.10 -9.76 -4.02
C ALA A 54 -8.20 -10.17 -5.21
N ALA A 55 -8.49 -11.32 -5.83
CA ALA A 55 -7.87 -11.74 -7.07
C ALA A 55 -8.93 -11.85 -8.17
N MET A 56 -8.73 -11.13 -9.27
CA MET A 56 -9.40 -11.45 -10.51
C MET A 56 -8.64 -12.60 -11.19
N VAL A 57 -9.34 -13.72 -11.41
CA VAL A 57 -8.76 -14.93 -11.99
C VAL A 57 -9.20 -15.06 -13.45
N GLY A 58 -8.22 -15.12 -14.35
CA GLY A 58 -8.43 -15.31 -15.78
C GLY A 58 -7.45 -14.46 -16.61
N ASP A 59 -7.19 -14.85 -17.86
CA ASP A 59 -6.29 -14.06 -18.72
C ASP A 59 -6.95 -12.78 -19.24
N TYR A 60 -8.29 -12.74 -19.29
CA TYR A 60 -9.06 -11.59 -19.76
C TYR A 60 -8.97 -10.37 -18.84
N VAL A 61 -8.55 -10.56 -17.58
CA VAL A 61 -8.39 -9.49 -16.58
C VAL A 61 -6.98 -8.90 -16.55
N ARG A 62 -6.07 -9.45 -17.36
CA ARG A 62 -4.67 -9.03 -17.44
C ARG A 62 -4.49 -8.05 -18.59
N TRP A 63 -3.50 -7.17 -18.45
CA TRP A 63 -3.07 -6.31 -19.55
C TRP A 63 -2.56 -7.18 -20.72
N PRO A 64 -3.10 -7.00 -21.95
CA PRO A 64 -2.66 -7.77 -23.10
C PRO A 64 -1.16 -7.62 -23.33
N ASN A 65 -0.47 -8.75 -23.49
CA ASN A 65 1.00 -8.81 -23.64
C ASN A 65 1.79 -8.17 -22.48
N GLY A 66 1.16 -7.95 -21.32
CA GLY A 66 1.78 -7.26 -20.19
C GLY A 66 2.03 -5.76 -20.43
N ILE A 67 1.43 -5.16 -21.47
CA ILE A 67 1.63 -3.75 -21.81
C ILE A 67 0.55 -2.91 -21.15
N VAL A 68 0.96 -1.94 -20.34
CA VAL A 68 0.11 -0.97 -19.65
C VAL A 68 0.33 0.42 -20.26
N PRO A 69 -0.54 0.88 -21.16
CA PRO A 69 -0.50 2.26 -21.63
C PRO A 69 -0.92 3.20 -20.51
N TYR A 70 -0.22 4.31 -20.33
CA TYR A 70 -0.51 5.25 -19.25
C TYR A 70 -0.50 6.71 -19.69
N THR A 71 -1.21 7.52 -18.92
CA THR A 71 -1.06 8.97 -18.85
C THR A 71 -0.86 9.38 -17.39
N VAL A 72 -0.11 10.47 -17.16
CA VAL A 72 0.05 11.08 -15.84
C VAL A 72 -0.59 12.47 -15.90
N SER A 73 -1.42 12.81 -14.92
CA SER A 73 -2.06 14.13 -14.88
C SER A 73 -1.00 15.23 -14.82
N SER A 74 -1.27 16.34 -15.52
CA SER A 74 -0.49 17.56 -15.44
C SER A 74 -0.57 18.25 -14.07
N ASP A 75 -1.48 17.82 -13.20
CA ASP A 75 -1.62 18.34 -11.83
C ASP A 75 -0.45 17.93 -10.93
N TYR A 76 0.31 16.89 -11.31
CA TYR A 76 1.55 16.53 -10.64
C TYR A 76 2.69 17.42 -11.10
N ASN A 77 3.47 17.91 -10.14
CA ASN A 77 4.72 18.59 -10.47
C ASN A 77 5.77 17.58 -11.01
N THR A 78 6.87 18.09 -11.56
CA THR A 78 7.93 17.24 -12.14
C THR A 78 8.52 16.23 -11.16
N ALA A 79 8.65 16.58 -9.87
CA ALA A 79 9.20 15.65 -8.88
C ALA A 79 8.24 14.47 -8.64
N ASP A 80 6.94 14.73 -8.50
CA ASP A 80 5.92 13.69 -8.33
C ASP A 80 5.77 12.81 -9.58
N GLN A 81 5.80 13.41 -10.77
CA GLN A 81 5.82 12.66 -12.03
C GLN A 81 7.04 11.72 -12.10
N ASN A 82 8.21 12.17 -11.66
CA ASN A 82 9.41 11.33 -11.61
C ASN A 82 9.27 10.16 -10.62
N ILE A 83 8.64 10.38 -9.46
CA ILE A 83 8.35 9.31 -8.49
C ILE A 83 7.45 8.25 -9.14
N ILE A 84 6.37 8.67 -9.78
CA ILE A 84 5.43 7.79 -10.49
C ILE A 84 6.15 6.98 -11.58
N ILE A 85 6.96 7.65 -12.41
CA ILE A 85 7.73 7.00 -13.49
C ILE A 85 8.74 6.00 -12.91
N ASN A 86 9.46 6.38 -11.85
CA ASN A 86 10.43 5.49 -11.21
C ASN A 86 9.75 4.26 -10.62
N ALA A 87 8.59 4.40 -9.98
CA ALA A 87 7.82 3.26 -9.48
C ALA A 87 7.41 2.30 -10.61
N MET A 88 6.95 2.83 -11.76
CA MET A 88 6.67 2.00 -12.94
C MET A 88 7.92 1.25 -13.42
N ARG A 89 9.10 1.90 -13.47
CA ARG A 89 10.36 1.24 -13.85
C ARG A 89 10.78 0.18 -12.83
N THR A 90 10.56 0.41 -11.54
CA THR A 90 10.78 -0.59 -10.51
C THR A 90 9.91 -1.82 -10.74
N LEU A 91 8.63 -1.65 -11.07
CA LEU A 91 7.73 -2.77 -11.39
C LEU A 91 8.18 -3.55 -12.63
N GLU A 92 8.60 -2.88 -13.70
CA GLU A 92 9.18 -3.54 -14.88
C GLU A 92 10.39 -4.40 -14.50
N SER A 93 11.29 -3.86 -13.66
CA SER A 93 12.48 -4.58 -13.23
C SER A 93 12.16 -5.77 -12.31
N LEU A 94 11.22 -5.62 -11.37
CA LEU A 94 10.87 -6.66 -10.41
C LEU A 94 10.13 -7.83 -11.06
N THR A 95 9.46 -7.57 -12.18
CA THR A 95 8.70 -8.59 -12.92
C THR A 95 9.50 -9.21 -14.07
N ALA A 96 10.74 -8.76 -14.31
CA ALA A 96 11.56 -9.28 -15.40
C ALA A 96 12.03 -10.72 -15.14
N VAL A 97 11.94 -11.58 -16.16
CA VAL A 97 12.46 -12.96 -16.13
C VAL A 97 13.40 -13.15 -17.31
N ASN A 98 14.64 -13.59 -17.05
CA ASN A 98 15.66 -13.77 -18.09
C ASN A 98 15.89 -12.52 -18.97
N ASN A 99 15.90 -11.34 -18.36
CA ASN A 99 15.98 -10.03 -19.03
C ASN A 99 14.80 -9.70 -19.97
N VAL A 100 13.68 -10.42 -19.86
CA VAL A 100 12.44 -10.12 -20.57
C VAL A 100 11.45 -9.48 -19.61
N LEU A 101 10.96 -8.28 -19.94
CA LEU A 101 9.98 -7.55 -19.14
C LEU A 101 8.59 -8.22 -19.24
N CYS A 102 8.05 -8.70 -18.12
CA CYS A 102 6.71 -9.29 -18.07
C CYS A 102 5.59 -8.24 -17.93
N VAL A 103 5.87 -7.10 -17.29
CA VAL A 103 5.02 -5.91 -17.27
C VAL A 103 5.81 -4.76 -17.87
N GLN A 104 5.16 -3.97 -18.72
CA GLN A 104 5.79 -2.85 -19.45
C GLN A 104 4.86 -1.64 -19.43
N PHE A 105 5.38 -0.50 -19.00
CA PHE A 105 4.66 0.76 -19.01
C PHE A 105 5.14 1.60 -20.18
N ARG A 106 4.18 2.13 -20.94
CA ARG A 106 4.48 3.07 -22.03
C ARG A 106 3.48 4.22 -22.07
N PRO A 107 3.89 5.40 -22.58
CA PRO A 107 2.96 6.47 -22.86
C PRO A 107 1.82 5.98 -23.77
N LYS A 108 0.60 6.44 -23.47
CA LYS A 108 -0.58 6.20 -24.31
C LYS A 108 -0.36 6.75 -25.72
N ILE A 109 -0.80 5.99 -26.72
CA ILE A 109 -0.88 6.39 -28.13
C ILE A 109 -2.33 6.39 -28.63
N ALA A 110 -2.54 6.86 -29.86
CA ALA A 110 -3.88 6.99 -30.44
C ALA A 110 -4.58 5.62 -30.61
N SER A 111 -3.85 4.57 -31.00
CA SER A 111 -4.41 3.23 -31.25
C SER A 111 -4.89 2.50 -29.99
N ASP A 112 -4.59 3.00 -28.80
CA ASP A 112 -5.01 2.37 -27.54
C ASP A 112 -6.49 2.55 -27.25
N GLY A 113 -7.13 3.55 -27.89
CA GLY A 113 -8.50 3.91 -27.59
C GLY A 113 -8.69 4.18 -26.10
N GLN A 114 -9.50 3.35 -25.44
CA GLN A 114 -9.85 3.42 -24.01
C GLN A 114 -9.00 2.49 -23.11
N TYR A 115 -8.11 1.67 -23.69
CA TYR A 115 -7.32 0.70 -22.94
C TYR A 115 -6.02 1.30 -22.40
N TYR A 116 -6.13 2.11 -21.34
CA TYR A 116 -5.01 2.75 -20.67
C TYR A 116 -5.37 3.15 -19.25
N ILE A 117 -4.37 3.32 -18.38
CA ILE A 117 -4.57 3.91 -17.05
C ILE A 117 -4.29 5.41 -17.08
N THR A 118 -5.04 6.17 -16.29
CA THR A 118 -4.73 7.58 -16.02
C THR A 118 -4.36 7.71 -14.55
N ILE A 119 -3.15 8.18 -14.27
CA ILE A 119 -2.69 8.44 -12.90
C ILE A 119 -3.06 9.89 -12.58
N GLN A 120 -4.06 10.05 -11.71
CA GLN A 120 -4.70 11.34 -11.41
C GLN A 120 -4.41 11.79 -9.98
N ASN A 121 -4.23 13.10 -9.80
CA ASN A 121 -4.10 13.72 -8.49
C ASN A 121 -5.49 13.93 -7.88
N GLY A 122 -6.02 12.87 -7.24
CA GLY A 122 -7.33 12.86 -6.60
C GLY A 122 -7.28 12.84 -5.07
N ASN A 123 -8.43 12.65 -4.45
CA ASN A 123 -8.54 12.47 -3.00
C ASN A 123 -8.25 11.02 -2.62
N GLY A 124 -7.10 10.80 -1.98
CA GLY A 124 -6.67 9.46 -1.56
C GLY A 124 -6.12 8.61 -2.70
N CYS A 125 -5.82 7.36 -2.39
CA CYS A 125 -5.27 6.38 -3.31
C CYS A 125 -6.29 5.26 -3.52
N SER A 126 -6.60 4.95 -4.76
CA SER A 126 -7.43 3.79 -5.10
C SER A 126 -7.22 3.37 -6.55
N SER A 127 -7.56 2.13 -6.86
CA SER A 127 -7.55 1.62 -8.23
C SER A 127 -8.61 0.55 -8.44
N TYR A 128 -9.03 0.35 -9.69
CA TYR A 128 -9.63 -0.91 -10.09
C TYR A 128 -8.57 -2.02 -10.03
N VAL A 129 -9.03 -3.26 -9.83
CA VAL A 129 -8.21 -4.47 -9.92
C VAL A 129 -8.56 -5.13 -11.24
N SER A 130 -7.70 -4.97 -12.26
CA SER A 130 -7.77 -5.54 -13.64
C SER A 130 -7.50 -4.45 -14.70
N ASN A 131 -7.50 -4.87 -15.97
CA ASN A 131 -7.57 -4.03 -17.17
C ASN A 131 -9.00 -3.51 -17.49
N LEU A 132 -9.96 -3.63 -16.57
CA LEU A 132 -11.38 -3.32 -16.75
C LEU A 132 -11.76 -1.98 -16.13
#